data_AF-A0A959R2X3-F1
#
_entry.id   AF-A0A959R2X3-F1
#
_cell.length_a   1.000
_cell.length_b   1.000
_cell.length_c   1.000
_cell.angle_alpha   90.00
_cell.angle_beta   90.00
_cell.angle_gamma   90.00
#
_symmetry.space_group_name_H-M   'P 1'
#
loop_
_entity.id
_entity.type
_entity.pdbx_description
1 polymer ?
#
loop_
_entity_poly.entity_id
_entity_poly.type
_entity_poly.pdbx_seq_one_letter_code
_entity_poly.pdbx_strand_id
1 'polypeptide(L)'
;MANYRYPGVKPFTAAESHIFFGRDKDIRSLYRTIRQEPITVLYSKSGLGKSSLLNAGLLPRCAEREEFEPVMIRFGAWTEGDPETPLSRCFKQLEIPVQQEHFLKRLAPNEKSLWSMAKIRQVKTGLRPLLIFDQFEELFTYPTEAIGAFATELSELVYTEFPLRLRRRLESSDAPDLSAQEEDQLDEPLNPAVLFAIRSDRMHLIPKLSDHLSGVLNNLFELAALDQEDAAQAIVQPAALPQSGNTEDFQTPPFIWEAGALAKLLDYLQNPDENNRVEGILLQMLCREFEERLIAKGGQTKISAADLGDLDEIISNYYFDRVSRLGNQELAARRLIEEGLILDGENIRLSLHEAQILKQYNVDRKLLETLVDSRLLRAEPFLRGGYTYELAHDRLIDPVVQAKQERLERERIERESQAQEAAQAELAIERKKRQRARQIAIFSTTLSILALVALLFAFIQFKKAKANEQEAREELCNALEEKRKRLVSEVAQTRKEAATFEKAKEWQYMELRQAQADSLDIRILEVESGLSECE
;
A
#
# COMPACT_ATOMS: atom_id res chain seq x y z
N MET A 1 11.59 -2.41 -26.81
CA MET A 1 11.74 -2.90 -25.42
C MET A 1 13.21 -3.21 -25.18
N ALA A 2 13.69 -3.22 -23.94
CA ALA A 2 15.05 -3.66 -23.64
C ALA A 2 15.21 -5.15 -24.04
N ASN A 3 16.12 -5.47 -24.96
CA ASN A 3 16.37 -6.85 -25.38
C ASN A 3 17.42 -7.49 -24.47
N TYR A 4 17.01 -8.49 -23.69
CA TYR A 4 17.84 -9.21 -22.72
C TYR A 4 18.10 -10.62 -23.25
N ARG A 5 19.29 -11.16 -22.97
CA ARG A 5 19.61 -12.57 -23.28
C ARG A 5 18.80 -13.54 -22.42
N TYR A 6 18.44 -13.10 -21.22
CA TYR A 6 17.52 -13.82 -20.36
C TYR A 6 16.20 -13.05 -20.27
N PRO A 7 15.18 -13.45 -21.06
CA PRO A 7 13.91 -12.75 -21.08
C PRO A 7 13.22 -12.84 -19.71
N GLY A 8 13.55 -13.85 -18.89
CA GLY A 8 13.06 -14.03 -17.53
C GLY A 8 11.93 -15.05 -17.44
N VAL A 9 10.95 -14.83 -16.57
CA VAL A 9 9.89 -15.83 -16.30
C VAL A 9 8.76 -15.83 -17.34
N LYS A 10 8.76 -14.88 -18.29
CA LYS A 10 7.78 -14.89 -19.39
C LYS A 10 8.11 -16.07 -20.31
N PRO A 11 7.10 -16.79 -20.83
CA PRO A 11 7.35 -17.82 -21.82
C PRO A 11 8.11 -17.24 -23.02
N PHE A 12 9.14 -17.95 -23.47
CA PHE A 12 9.86 -17.56 -24.70
C PHE A 12 8.90 -17.62 -25.88
N THR A 13 9.04 -16.68 -26.80
CA THR A 13 8.30 -16.63 -28.06
C THR A 13 9.05 -17.36 -29.18
N ALA A 14 8.40 -17.62 -30.31
CA ALA A 14 9.05 -18.24 -31.46
C ALA A 14 10.23 -17.41 -32.02
N ALA A 15 10.15 -16.08 -31.94
CA ALA A 15 11.23 -15.17 -32.34
C ALA A 15 12.46 -15.28 -31.43
N GLU A 16 12.24 -15.62 -30.15
CA GLU A 16 13.28 -15.82 -29.14
C GLU A 16 13.85 -17.26 -29.13
N SER A 17 13.55 -18.07 -30.15
CA SER A 17 14.12 -19.43 -30.29
C SER A 17 15.64 -19.47 -30.30
N HIS A 18 16.28 -18.43 -30.84
CA HIS A 18 17.73 -18.30 -30.90
C HIS A 18 18.41 -18.10 -29.53
N ILE A 19 17.65 -17.74 -28.48
CA ILE A 19 18.13 -17.61 -27.09
C ILE A 19 17.58 -18.73 -26.17
N PHE A 20 16.81 -19.68 -26.72
CA PHE A 20 16.19 -20.76 -25.96
C PHE A 20 17.03 -22.05 -26.03
N PHE A 21 17.82 -22.30 -24.98
CA PHE A 21 18.74 -23.44 -24.90
C PHE A 21 18.43 -24.38 -23.73
N GLY A 22 19.07 -25.56 -23.74
CA GLY A 22 18.91 -26.57 -22.68
C GLY A 22 17.66 -27.44 -22.82
N ARG A 23 16.93 -27.36 -23.94
CA ARG A 23 15.70 -28.15 -24.17
C ARG A 23 15.73 -28.97 -25.46
N ASP A 24 16.89 -29.09 -26.11
CA ASP A 24 17.01 -29.79 -27.41
C ASP A 24 16.58 -31.26 -27.36
N LYS A 25 16.91 -31.96 -26.26
CA LYS A 25 16.53 -33.35 -26.04
C LYS A 25 14.99 -33.49 -25.96
N ASP A 26 14.35 -32.60 -25.19
CA ASP A 26 12.90 -32.56 -25.02
C ASP A 26 12.18 -32.22 -26.34
N ILE A 27 12.64 -31.17 -27.04
CA ILE A 27 12.06 -30.74 -28.33
C ILE A 27 12.11 -31.88 -29.35
N ARG A 28 13.28 -32.53 -29.49
CA ARG A 28 13.44 -33.66 -30.44
C ARG A 28 12.56 -34.85 -30.08
N SER A 29 12.44 -35.15 -28.79
CA SER A 29 11.64 -36.29 -28.33
C SER A 29 10.14 -36.02 -28.50
N LEU A 30 9.68 -34.86 -28.08
CA LEU A 30 8.29 -34.43 -28.25
C LEU A 30 7.88 -34.41 -29.73
N TYR A 31 8.72 -33.81 -30.60
CA TYR A 31 8.46 -33.78 -32.03
C TYR A 31 8.36 -35.19 -32.64
N ARG A 32 9.21 -36.12 -32.21
CA ARG A 32 9.14 -37.53 -32.65
C ARG A 32 7.83 -38.20 -32.22
N THR A 33 7.39 -37.98 -30.98
CA THR A 33 6.12 -38.51 -30.48
C THR A 33 4.93 -37.98 -31.28
N ILE A 34 4.86 -36.65 -31.48
CA ILE A 34 3.79 -35.99 -32.27
C ILE A 34 3.74 -36.53 -33.71
N ARG A 35 4.90 -36.88 -34.27
CA ARG A 35 4.98 -37.43 -35.63
C ARG A 35 4.38 -38.83 -35.74
N GLN A 36 4.48 -39.63 -34.67
CA GLN A 36 4.05 -41.03 -34.63
C GLN A 36 2.61 -41.17 -34.15
N GLU A 37 2.16 -40.24 -33.31
CA GLU A 37 0.92 -40.38 -32.54
C GLU A 37 -0.07 -39.25 -32.88
N PRO A 38 -1.34 -39.55 -33.20
CA PRO A 38 -2.32 -38.55 -33.58
C PRO A 38 -2.69 -37.61 -32.41
N ILE A 39 -2.61 -38.11 -31.18
CA ILE A 39 -2.86 -37.35 -29.97
C ILE A 39 -1.70 -37.55 -29.01
N THR A 40 -1.14 -36.46 -28.51
CA THR A 40 -0.11 -36.43 -27.46
C THR A 40 -0.55 -35.49 -26.33
N VAL A 41 -0.36 -35.91 -25.08
CA VAL A 41 -0.59 -35.06 -23.90
C VAL A 41 0.76 -34.69 -23.29
N LEU A 42 1.14 -33.43 -23.42
CA LEU A 42 2.31 -32.84 -22.77
C LEU A 42 1.91 -32.35 -21.38
N TYR A 43 2.45 -32.94 -20.33
CA TYR A 43 2.19 -32.51 -18.96
C TYR A 43 3.47 -32.17 -18.21
N SER A 44 3.37 -31.24 -17.28
CA SER A 44 4.50 -30.79 -16.48
C SER A 44 4.02 -30.19 -15.16
N LYS A 45 4.89 -30.17 -14.15
CA LYS A 45 4.69 -29.24 -13.04
C LYS A 45 4.64 -27.80 -13.55
N SER A 46 4.02 -26.97 -12.74
CA SER A 46 4.03 -25.53 -12.86
C SER A 46 5.44 -24.98 -13.04
N GLY A 47 5.64 -24.04 -13.98
CA GLY A 47 6.91 -23.32 -14.08
C GLY A 47 8.08 -24.03 -14.78
N LEU A 48 7.91 -25.25 -15.28
CA LEU A 48 8.97 -25.98 -15.98
C LEU A 48 9.23 -25.53 -17.44
N GLY A 49 8.53 -24.49 -17.91
CA GLY A 49 8.73 -23.93 -19.24
C GLY A 49 7.95 -24.60 -20.36
N LYS A 50 6.78 -25.21 -20.06
CA LYS A 50 5.91 -25.85 -21.07
C LYS A 50 5.57 -24.92 -22.24
N SER A 51 5.04 -23.73 -21.98
CA SER A 51 4.72 -22.75 -23.03
C SER A 51 5.97 -22.30 -23.80
N SER A 52 7.12 -22.16 -23.14
CA SER A 52 8.40 -21.86 -23.81
C SER A 52 8.85 -22.99 -24.74
N LEU A 53 8.72 -24.25 -24.29
CA LEU A 53 9.03 -25.43 -25.10
C LEU A 53 8.18 -25.47 -26.37
N LEU A 54 6.89 -25.16 -26.26
CA LEU A 54 5.99 -25.09 -27.41
C LEU A 54 6.40 -23.96 -28.36
N ASN A 55 6.47 -22.74 -27.84
CA ASN A 55 6.64 -21.53 -28.66
C ASN A 55 8.04 -21.41 -29.27
N ALA A 56 9.09 -21.56 -28.45
CA ALA A 56 10.48 -21.32 -28.84
C ALA A 56 11.22 -22.60 -29.25
N GLY A 57 10.64 -23.77 -28.97
CA GLY A 57 11.21 -25.06 -29.35
C GLY A 57 10.43 -25.76 -30.46
N LEU A 58 9.16 -26.11 -30.20
CA LEU A 58 8.36 -26.92 -31.10
C LEU A 58 7.95 -26.18 -32.38
N LEU A 59 7.49 -24.91 -32.30
CA LEU A 59 7.09 -24.16 -33.49
C LEU A 59 8.26 -23.95 -34.48
N PRO A 60 9.45 -23.46 -34.05
CA PRO A 60 10.60 -23.35 -34.94
C PRO A 60 11.03 -24.70 -35.51
N ARG A 61 10.93 -25.77 -34.71
CA ARG A 61 11.23 -27.13 -35.17
C ARG A 61 10.27 -27.61 -36.26
N CYS A 62 8.99 -27.25 -36.18
CA CYS A 62 8.02 -27.53 -37.25
C CYS A 62 8.37 -26.77 -38.52
N ALA A 63 8.73 -25.48 -38.39
CA ALA A 63 9.14 -24.65 -39.52
C ALA A 63 10.43 -25.17 -40.20
N GLU A 64 11.42 -25.65 -39.43
CA GLU A 64 12.65 -26.25 -39.96
C GLU A 64 12.39 -27.54 -40.75
N ARG A 65 11.38 -28.31 -40.33
CA ARG A 65 11.14 -29.67 -40.86
C ARG A 65 10.14 -29.71 -42.00
N GLU A 66 9.32 -28.67 -42.15
CA GLU A 66 8.29 -28.56 -43.19
C GLU A 66 7.42 -29.82 -43.29
N GLU A 67 7.04 -30.40 -42.15
CA GLU A 67 6.14 -31.57 -42.08
C GLU A 67 4.77 -31.20 -41.51
N PHE A 68 4.74 -30.24 -40.58
CA PHE A 68 3.55 -29.81 -39.87
C PHE A 68 3.30 -28.30 -40.06
N GLU A 69 2.04 -27.94 -40.20
CA GLU A 69 1.51 -26.58 -40.07
C GLU A 69 0.96 -26.43 -38.63
N PRO A 70 1.75 -25.91 -37.68
CA PRO A 70 1.30 -25.79 -36.30
C PRO A 70 0.31 -24.63 -36.12
N VAL A 71 -0.74 -24.87 -35.34
CA VAL A 71 -1.73 -23.86 -34.93
C VAL A 71 -1.81 -23.86 -33.41
N MET A 72 -1.29 -22.79 -32.81
CA MET A 72 -1.40 -22.57 -31.37
C MET A 72 -2.81 -22.10 -31.01
N ILE A 73 -3.43 -22.80 -30.06
CA ILE A 73 -4.78 -22.52 -29.57
C ILE A 73 -4.69 -22.39 -28.06
N ARG A 74 -5.30 -21.34 -27.54
CA ARG A 74 -5.49 -21.12 -26.11
C ARG A 74 -6.92 -20.66 -25.88
N PHE A 75 -7.61 -21.27 -24.92
CA PHE A 75 -9.03 -21.00 -24.72
C PHE A 75 -9.27 -19.77 -23.84
N GLY A 76 -8.35 -19.45 -22.93
CA GLY A 76 -8.60 -18.50 -21.86
C GLY A 76 -9.64 -19.03 -20.85
N ALA A 77 -9.60 -18.51 -19.62
CA ALA A 77 -10.62 -18.80 -18.62
C ALA A 77 -11.96 -18.23 -19.07
N TRP A 78 -12.97 -19.10 -19.25
CA TRP A 78 -14.33 -18.65 -19.52
C TRP A 78 -14.92 -17.96 -18.28
N THR A 79 -15.65 -16.88 -18.51
CA THR A 79 -16.42 -16.17 -17.48
C THR A 79 -17.88 -16.08 -17.91
N GLU A 80 -18.78 -16.03 -16.93
CA GLU A 80 -20.20 -15.87 -17.22
C GLU A 80 -20.46 -14.65 -18.11
N GLY A 81 -21.10 -14.90 -19.26
CA GLY A 81 -21.36 -13.88 -20.29
C GLY A 81 -20.32 -13.80 -21.41
N ASP A 82 -19.23 -14.57 -21.39
CA ASP A 82 -18.32 -14.70 -22.55
C ASP A 82 -19.05 -15.43 -23.69
N PRO A 83 -19.28 -14.79 -24.86
CA PRO A 83 -19.99 -15.39 -25.98
C PRO A 83 -19.13 -16.41 -26.75
N GLU A 84 -17.82 -16.47 -26.49
CA GLU A 84 -16.94 -17.40 -27.19
C GLU A 84 -17.05 -18.83 -26.65
N THR A 85 -17.09 -19.80 -27.57
CA THR A 85 -17.05 -21.23 -27.25
C THR A 85 -15.68 -21.79 -27.62
N PRO A 86 -15.30 -22.98 -27.12
CA PRO A 86 -14.03 -23.59 -27.49
C PRO A 86 -13.91 -23.78 -29.01
N LEU A 87 -15.01 -24.17 -29.66
CA LEU A 87 -15.08 -24.28 -31.12
C LEU A 87 -14.88 -22.93 -31.82
N SER A 88 -15.57 -21.87 -31.38
CA SER A 88 -15.41 -20.57 -32.04
C SER A 88 -13.99 -20.03 -31.92
N ARG A 89 -13.30 -20.31 -30.80
CA ARG A 89 -11.87 -20.00 -30.62
C ARG A 89 -10.97 -20.82 -31.54
N CYS A 90 -11.22 -22.12 -31.69
CA CYS A 90 -10.48 -22.95 -32.66
C CYS A 90 -10.67 -22.43 -34.08
N PHE A 91 -11.91 -22.12 -34.47
CA PHE A 91 -12.22 -21.59 -35.79
C PHE A 91 -11.49 -20.28 -36.06
N LYS A 92 -11.45 -19.35 -35.10
CA LYS A 92 -10.70 -18.10 -35.25
C LYS A 92 -9.21 -18.33 -35.51
N GLN A 93 -8.58 -19.29 -34.84
CA GLN A 93 -7.15 -19.59 -35.02
C GLN A 93 -6.85 -20.37 -36.31
N LEU A 94 -7.79 -21.22 -36.73
CA LEU A 94 -7.66 -22.00 -37.95
C LEU A 94 -7.96 -21.20 -39.21
N GLU A 95 -8.69 -20.10 -39.10
CA GLU A 95 -9.06 -19.26 -40.22
C GLU A 95 -7.82 -18.67 -40.91
N ILE A 96 -7.78 -18.85 -42.24
CA ILE A 96 -6.72 -18.33 -43.09
C ILE A 96 -7.33 -17.54 -44.24
N PRO A 97 -6.72 -16.40 -44.63
CA PRO A 97 -7.18 -15.67 -45.81
C PRO A 97 -6.92 -16.55 -47.05
N VAL A 98 -7.95 -16.75 -47.86
CA VAL A 98 -7.86 -17.47 -49.13
C VAL A 98 -8.14 -16.47 -50.25
N GLN A 99 -7.16 -16.26 -51.14
CA GLN A 99 -7.25 -15.27 -52.23
C GLN A 99 -8.20 -15.73 -53.35
N GLN A 100 -8.32 -17.05 -53.52
CA GLN A 100 -9.26 -17.69 -54.44
C GLN A 100 -10.27 -18.51 -53.63
N GLU A 101 -11.46 -18.71 -54.17
CA GLU A 101 -12.48 -19.51 -53.48
C GLU A 101 -12.07 -20.97 -53.41
N HIS A 102 -11.75 -21.46 -52.21
CA HIS A 102 -11.34 -22.85 -51.98
C HIS A 102 -12.45 -23.83 -52.39
N PHE A 103 -12.10 -24.96 -53.02
CA PHE A 103 -13.08 -25.92 -53.52
C PHE A 103 -14.04 -26.43 -52.44
N LEU A 104 -13.56 -26.66 -51.21
CA LEU A 104 -14.43 -27.00 -50.07
C LEU A 104 -15.49 -25.94 -49.75
N LYS A 105 -15.20 -24.65 -49.97
CA LYS A 105 -16.20 -23.58 -49.80
C LYS A 105 -17.23 -23.61 -50.93
N ARG A 106 -16.85 -23.97 -52.16
CA ARG A 106 -17.80 -24.19 -53.27
C ARG A 106 -18.68 -25.42 -53.00
N LEU A 107 -18.05 -26.52 -52.56
CA LEU A 107 -18.72 -27.78 -52.26
C LEU A 107 -19.73 -27.62 -51.13
N ALA A 108 -19.32 -26.98 -50.02
CA ALA A 108 -20.16 -26.79 -48.84
C ALA A 108 -19.99 -25.38 -48.24
N PRO A 109 -20.69 -24.36 -48.78
CA PRO A 109 -20.49 -22.94 -48.39
C PRO A 109 -20.77 -22.63 -46.91
N ASN A 110 -21.70 -23.36 -46.30
CA ASN A 110 -22.12 -23.16 -44.91
C ASN A 110 -21.43 -24.13 -43.94
N GLU A 111 -20.54 -24.99 -44.43
CA GLU A 111 -19.88 -26.01 -43.63
C GLU A 111 -18.68 -25.41 -42.88
N LYS A 112 -18.74 -25.44 -41.56
CA LYS A 112 -17.69 -24.93 -40.68
C LYS A 112 -17.41 -25.95 -39.59
N SER A 113 -16.39 -26.77 -39.83
CA SER A 113 -15.94 -27.84 -38.93
C SER A 113 -14.44 -27.80 -38.75
N LEU A 114 -13.93 -28.41 -37.67
CA LEU A 114 -12.48 -28.51 -37.46
C LEU A 114 -11.83 -29.26 -38.63
N TRP A 115 -12.48 -30.31 -39.14
CA TRP A 115 -12.01 -31.06 -40.29
C TRP A 115 -11.92 -30.18 -41.54
N SER A 116 -12.98 -29.44 -41.90
CA SER A 116 -12.97 -28.63 -43.13
C SER A 116 -11.93 -27.51 -43.06
N MET A 117 -11.76 -26.88 -41.89
CA MET A 117 -10.77 -25.81 -41.70
C MET A 117 -9.33 -26.35 -41.73
N ALA A 118 -9.08 -27.50 -41.10
CA ALA A 118 -7.78 -28.16 -41.15
C ALA A 118 -7.44 -28.60 -42.59
N LYS A 119 -8.42 -29.11 -43.33
CA LYS A 119 -8.24 -29.51 -44.74
C LYS A 119 -7.91 -28.32 -45.64
N ILE A 120 -8.60 -27.19 -45.46
CA ILE A 120 -8.28 -25.94 -46.19
C ILE A 120 -6.83 -25.50 -45.92
N ARG A 121 -6.35 -25.64 -44.67
CA ARG A 121 -4.95 -25.36 -44.32
C ARG A 121 -3.99 -26.34 -44.99
N GLN A 122 -4.24 -27.65 -44.90
CA GLN A 122 -3.41 -28.67 -45.57
C GLN A 122 -3.26 -28.38 -47.06
N VAL A 123 -4.37 -28.11 -47.76
CA VAL A 123 -4.35 -27.82 -49.20
C VAL A 123 -3.56 -26.55 -49.53
N LYS A 124 -3.63 -25.53 -48.67
CA LYS A 124 -2.90 -24.27 -48.89
C LYS A 124 -1.41 -24.40 -48.63
N THR A 125 -1.01 -25.16 -47.61
CA THR A 125 0.39 -25.20 -47.14
C THR A 125 1.14 -26.43 -47.62
N GLY A 126 0.44 -27.49 -48.02
CA GLY A 126 1.01 -28.80 -48.33
C GLY A 126 1.51 -29.55 -47.08
N LEU A 127 1.18 -29.07 -45.89
CA LEU A 127 1.69 -29.60 -44.61
C LEU A 127 0.58 -30.24 -43.78
N ARG A 128 0.93 -31.21 -42.94
CA ARG A 128 -0.01 -31.86 -42.02
C ARG A 128 -0.46 -30.86 -40.94
N PRO A 129 -1.76 -30.73 -40.64
CA PRO A 129 -2.20 -29.86 -39.55
C PRO A 129 -1.73 -30.38 -38.18
N LEU A 130 -1.16 -29.49 -37.36
CA LEU A 130 -0.82 -29.75 -35.97
C LEU A 130 -1.55 -28.77 -35.05
N LEU A 131 -2.54 -29.24 -34.29
CA LEU A 131 -3.26 -28.39 -33.32
C LEU A 131 -2.58 -28.47 -31.95
N ILE A 132 -2.08 -27.35 -31.45
CA ILE A 132 -1.38 -27.27 -30.18
C ILE A 132 -2.25 -26.48 -29.22
N PHE A 133 -2.80 -27.16 -28.21
CA PHE A 133 -3.59 -26.53 -27.16
C PHE A 133 -2.72 -26.26 -25.94
N ASP A 134 -2.27 -25.01 -25.77
CA ASP A 134 -1.56 -24.60 -24.54
C ASP A 134 -2.56 -24.29 -23.43
N GLN A 135 -2.18 -24.60 -22.19
CA GLN A 135 -3.04 -24.51 -21.00
C GLN A 135 -4.40 -25.18 -21.21
N PHE A 136 -4.38 -26.42 -21.69
CA PHE A 136 -5.58 -27.16 -22.07
C PHE A 136 -6.59 -27.32 -20.92
N GLU A 137 -6.15 -27.20 -19.67
CA GLU A 137 -7.04 -27.13 -18.50
C GLU A 137 -8.09 -26.00 -18.59
N GLU A 138 -7.82 -24.93 -19.34
CA GLU A 138 -8.76 -23.81 -19.57
C GLU A 138 -10.05 -24.28 -20.24
N LEU A 139 -10.03 -25.34 -21.05
CA LEU A 139 -11.21 -25.94 -21.67
C LEU A 139 -12.28 -26.29 -20.62
N PHE A 140 -11.85 -26.75 -19.45
CA PHE A 140 -12.76 -27.24 -18.40
C PHE A 140 -13.36 -26.12 -17.55
N THR A 141 -13.09 -24.85 -17.89
CA THR A 141 -13.82 -23.69 -17.37
C THR A 141 -15.12 -23.42 -18.12
N TYR A 142 -15.29 -24.00 -19.32
CA TYR A 142 -16.45 -23.81 -20.18
C TYR A 142 -17.65 -24.68 -19.76
N PRO A 143 -18.87 -24.32 -20.20
CA PRO A 143 -20.05 -25.17 -20.03
C PRO A 143 -19.86 -26.57 -20.64
N THR A 144 -20.34 -27.61 -19.96
CA THR A 144 -20.18 -29.01 -20.36
C THR A 144 -20.65 -29.29 -21.79
N GLU A 145 -21.76 -28.67 -22.22
CA GLU A 145 -22.28 -28.80 -23.59
C GLU A 145 -21.27 -28.28 -24.64
N ALA A 146 -20.62 -27.14 -24.37
CA ALA A 146 -19.61 -26.56 -25.25
C ALA A 146 -18.35 -27.43 -25.33
N ILE A 147 -17.96 -28.05 -24.20
CA ILE A 147 -16.85 -29.03 -24.16
C ILE A 147 -17.20 -30.28 -24.99
N GLY A 148 -18.43 -30.80 -24.87
CA GLY A 148 -18.88 -31.97 -25.63
C GLY A 148 -18.94 -31.70 -27.14
N ALA A 149 -19.43 -30.53 -27.54
CA ALA A 149 -19.43 -30.11 -28.94
C ALA A 149 -18.00 -30.02 -29.52
N PHE A 150 -17.07 -29.45 -28.75
CA PHE A 150 -15.65 -29.42 -29.11
C PHE A 150 -15.05 -30.82 -29.23
N ALA A 151 -15.30 -31.70 -28.24
CA ALA A 151 -14.76 -33.05 -28.24
C ALA A 151 -15.28 -33.88 -29.43
N THR A 152 -16.54 -33.67 -29.82
CA THR A 152 -17.15 -34.33 -31.00
C THR A 152 -16.45 -33.92 -32.29
N GLU A 153 -16.29 -32.61 -32.53
CA GLU A 153 -15.60 -32.09 -33.72
C GLU A 153 -14.12 -32.50 -33.75
N LEU A 154 -13.45 -32.55 -32.59
CA LEU A 154 -12.06 -32.99 -32.50
C LEU A 154 -11.92 -34.49 -32.76
N SER A 155 -12.88 -35.29 -32.32
CA SER A 155 -12.94 -36.72 -32.63
C SER A 155 -13.11 -36.95 -34.13
N GLU A 156 -14.00 -36.21 -34.79
CA GLU A 156 -14.15 -36.29 -36.26
C GLU A 156 -12.86 -35.86 -36.97
N LEU A 157 -12.21 -34.78 -36.52
CA LEU A 157 -10.93 -34.35 -37.08
C LEU A 157 -9.86 -35.46 -37.04
N VAL A 158 -9.73 -36.13 -35.89
CA VAL A 158 -8.64 -37.08 -35.64
C VAL A 158 -8.90 -38.45 -36.27
N TYR A 159 -10.14 -38.95 -36.19
CA TYR A 159 -10.47 -40.34 -36.52
C TYR A 159 -11.21 -40.52 -37.84
N THR A 160 -11.67 -39.44 -38.49
CA THR A 160 -12.41 -39.53 -39.74
C THR A 160 -11.54 -39.09 -40.92
N GLU A 161 -11.29 -40.00 -41.86
CA GLU A 161 -10.60 -39.67 -43.12
C GLU A 161 -11.41 -38.67 -43.94
N PHE A 162 -12.71 -38.95 -44.12
CA PHE A 162 -13.61 -38.08 -44.88
C PHE A 162 -15.02 -38.00 -44.28
N PRO A 163 -15.48 -36.81 -43.83
CA PRO A 163 -16.78 -36.65 -43.18
C PRO A 163 -17.95 -37.07 -44.07
N LEU A 164 -18.87 -37.86 -43.50
CA LEU A 164 -20.04 -38.36 -44.22
C LEU A 164 -20.93 -37.23 -44.79
N ARG A 165 -20.99 -36.10 -44.09
CA ARG A 165 -21.70 -34.89 -44.54
C ARG A 165 -21.14 -34.35 -45.86
N LEU A 166 -19.82 -34.32 -46.02
CA LEU A 166 -19.15 -33.89 -47.24
C LEU A 166 -19.31 -34.92 -48.36
N ARG A 167 -19.24 -36.22 -48.03
CA ARG A 167 -19.52 -37.30 -48.99
C ARG A 167 -20.92 -37.19 -49.61
N ARG A 168 -21.95 -37.02 -48.78
CA ARG A 168 -23.31 -36.81 -49.28
C ARG A 168 -23.44 -35.57 -50.16
N ARG A 169 -22.65 -34.53 -49.86
CA ARG A 169 -22.64 -33.31 -50.66
C ARG A 169 -21.95 -33.49 -52.02
N LEU A 170 -20.94 -34.34 -52.13
CA LEU A 170 -20.36 -34.72 -53.42
C LEU A 170 -21.33 -35.55 -54.27
N GLU A 171 -22.08 -36.44 -53.63
CA GLU A 171 -23.03 -37.33 -54.33
C GLU A 171 -24.32 -36.61 -54.78
N SER A 172 -24.55 -35.37 -54.33
CA SER A 172 -25.74 -34.61 -54.71
C SER A 172 -25.67 -34.10 -56.15
N SER A 173 -26.81 -34.09 -56.84
CA SER A 173 -26.90 -33.71 -58.26
C SER A 173 -26.53 -32.25 -58.57
N ASP A 174 -26.50 -31.39 -57.55
CA ASP A 174 -26.10 -29.98 -57.61
C ASP A 174 -24.71 -29.72 -57.03
N ALA A 175 -23.90 -30.77 -56.80
CA ALA A 175 -22.51 -30.63 -56.42
C ALA A 175 -21.72 -29.90 -57.52
N PRO A 176 -20.79 -29.01 -57.16
CA PRO A 176 -19.91 -28.40 -58.15
C PRO A 176 -18.93 -29.44 -58.70
N ASP A 177 -18.60 -29.32 -59.99
CA ASP A 177 -17.52 -30.11 -60.58
C ASP A 177 -16.19 -29.75 -59.89
N LEU A 178 -15.46 -30.78 -59.47
CA LEU A 178 -14.10 -30.69 -58.97
C LEU A 178 -13.14 -31.00 -60.13
N SER A 179 -12.04 -30.25 -60.21
CA SER A 179 -10.94 -30.62 -61.11
C SER A 179 -10.19 -31.83 -60.57
N ALA A 180 -9.46 -32.55 -61.43
CA ALA A 180 -8.63 -33.69 -61.01
C ALA A 180 -7.66 -33.32 -59.87
N GLN A 181 -7.11 -32.10 -59.89
CA GLN A 181 -6.25 -31.61 -58.80
C GLN A 181 -7.02 -31.42 -57.48
N GLU A 182 -8.28 -30.97 -57.54
CA GLU A 182 -9.11 -30.79 -56.34
C GLU A 182 -9.59 -32.14 -55.79
N GLU A 183 -9.81 -33.14 -56.65
CA GLU A 183 -10.08 -34.52 -56.25
C GLU A 183 -8.86 -35.13 -55.55
N ASP A 184 -7.66 -35.03 -56.15
CA ASP A 184 -6.41 -35.49 -55.53
C ASP A 184 -6.18 -34.81 -54.17
N GLN A 185 -6.42 -33.50 -54.08
CA GLN A 185 -6.33 -32.74 -52.84
C GLN A 185 -7.35 -33.19 -51.80
N LEU A 186 -8.54 -33.61 -52.21
CA LEU A 186 -9.57 -34.07 -51.29
C LEU A 186 -9.27 -35.47 -50.75
N ASP A 187 -8.77 -36.36 -51.61
CA ASP A 187 -8.41 -37.75 -51.27
C ASP A 187 -7.14 -37.86 -50.44
N GLU A 188 -6.27 -36.84 -50.45
CA GLU A 188 -5.09 -36.80 -49.59
C GLU A 188 -5.49 -36.92 -48.10
N PRO A 189 -4.96 -37.89 -47.33
CA PRO A 189 -5.32 -38.04 -45.93
C PRO A 189 -4.83 -36.86 -45.10
N LEU A 190 -5.67 -36.38 -44.19
CA LEU A 190 -5.34 -35.22 -43.34
C LEU A 190 -4.20 -35.53 -42.35
N ASN A 191 -4.18 -36.75 -41.81
CA ASN A 191 -3.22 -37.23 -40.79
C ASN A 191 -2.85 -36.17 -39.74
N PRO A 192 -3.85 -35.54 -39.09
CA PRO A 192 -3.60 -34.44 -38.17
C PRO A 192 -2.88 -34.94 -36.92
N ALA A 193 -2.12 -34.06 -36.30
CA ALA A 193 -1.59 -34.28 -34.96
C ALA A 193 -2.19 -33.28 -33.98
N VAL A 194 -2.46 -33.73 -32.76
CA VAL A 194 -3.04 -32.91 -31.69
C VAL A 194 -2.17 -33.01 -30.45
N LEU A 195 -1.77 -31.87 -29.92
CA LEU A 195 -0.98 -31.76 -28.71
C LEU A 195 -1.77 -31.03 -27.62
N PHE A 196 -2.06 -31.71 -26.52
CA PHE A 196 -2.66 -31.10 -25.33
C PHE A 196 -1.57 -30.79 -24.30
N ALA A 197 -1.26 -29.52 -24.12
CA ALA A 197 -0.34 -29.07 -23.09
C ALA A 197 -1.12 -28.71 -21.82
N ILE A 198 -0.96 -29.53 -20.77
CA ILE A 198 -1.69 -29.41 -19.51
C ILE A 198 -0.72 -29.42 -18.33
N ARG A 199 -1.19 -29.03 -17.15
CA ARG A 199 -0.42 -29.19 -15.90
C ARG A 199 -0.62 -30.56 -15.28
N SER A 200 0.40 -31.03 -14.55
CA SER A 200 0.36 -32.32 -13.85
C SER A 200 -0.80 -32.42 -12.84
N ASP A 201 -1.07 -31.39 -12.05
CA ASP A 201 -2.17 -31.31 -11.09
C ASP A 201 -3.57 -31.28 -11.75
N ARG A 202 -3.63 -30.95 -13.05
CA ARG A 202 -4.85 -30.89 -13.85
C ARG A 202 -5.06 -32.11 -14.75
N MET A 203 -4.15 -33.09 -14.72
CA MET A 203 -4.26 -34.32 -15.52
C MET A 203 -5.56 -35.11 -15.28
N HIS A 204 -6.14 -35.00 -14.08
CA HIS A 204 -7.44 -35.60 -13.74
C HIS A 204 -8.61 -35.11 -14.62
N LEU A 205 -8.43 -34.03 -15.38
CA LEU A 205 -9.43 -33.49 -16.30
C LEU A 205 -9.42 -34.21 -17.67
N ILE A 206 -8.27 -34.70 -18.14
CA ILE A 206 -8.12 -35.35 -19.45
C ILE A 206 -9.07 -36.55 -19.63
N PRO A 207 -9.28 -37.43 -18.63
CA PRO A 207 -10.21 -38.55 -18.76
C PRO A 207 -11.63 -38.15 -19.15
N LYS A 208 -12.07 -36.92 -18.87
CA LYS A 208 -13.41 -36.42 -19.24
C LYS A 208 -13.63 -36.35 -20.77
N LEU A 209 -12.58 -36.42 -21.57
CA LEU A 209 -12.66 -36.43 -23.03
C LEU A 209 -12.67 -37.85 -23.61
N SER A 210 -12.44 -38.88 -22.78
CA SER A 210 -12.26 -40.27 -23.25
C SER A 210 -13.49 -40.83 -23.98
N ASP A 211 -14.68 -40.30 -23.68
CA ASP A 211 -15.93 -40.69 -24.34
C ASP A 211 -15.92 -40.36 -25.84
N HIS A 212 -15.16 -39.35 -26.26
CA HIS A 212 -15.06 -38.91 -27.65
C HIS A 212 -13.68 -39.18 -28.25
N LEU A 213 -12.62 -39.07 -27.45
CA LEU A 213 -11.24 -39.24 -27.85
C LEU A 213 -10.68 -40.53 -27.25
N SER A 214 -10.96 -41.65 -27.93
CA SER A 214 -10.37 -42.93 -27.56
C SER A 214 -8.84 -42.81 -27.53
N GLY A 215 -8.17 -43.36 -26.52
CA GLY A 215 -6.70 -43.32 -26.46
C GLY A 215 -6.08 -41.95 -26.15
N VAL A 216 -6.83 -40.95 -25.70
CA VAL A 216 -6.28 -39.63 -25.29
C VAL A 216 -5.17 -39.72 -24.23
N LEU A 217 -5.13 -40.81 -23.46
CA LEU A 217 -4.10 -41.09 -22.44
C LEU A 217 -3.01 -42.06 -22.90
N ASN A 218 -3.01 -42.51 -24.16
CA ASN A 218 -2.03 -43.49 -24.65
C ASN A 218 -0.62 -42.89 -24.72
N ASN A 219 -0.54 -41.60 -25.05
CA ASN A 219 0.73 -40.92 -25.33
C ASN A 219 0.92 -39.73 -24.39
N LEU A 220 1.49 -40.02 -23.23
CA LEU A 220 1.79 -39.03 -22.21
C LEU A 220 3.26 -38.64 -22.28
N PHE A 221 3.54 -37.36 -22.48
CA PHE A 221 4.88 -36.80 -22.48
C PHE A 221 5.06 -35.93 -21.23
N GLU A 222 5.93 -36.35 -20.32
CA GLU A 222 6.27 -35.55 -19.14
C GLU A 222 7.43 -34.60 -19.46
N LEU A 223 7.21 -33.30 -19.29
CA LEU A 223 8.30 -32.33 -19.28
C LEU A 223 8.85 -32.20 -17.86
N ALA A 224 10.06 -32.72 -17.68
CA ALA A 224 10.82 -32.63 -16.45
C ALA A 224 11.46 -31.24 -16.25
N ALA A 225 11.86 -30.95 -15.00
CA ALA A 225 12.80 -29.88 -14.71
C ALA A 225 14.16 -30.16 -15.38
N LEU A 226 14.95 -29.10 -15.62
CA LEU A 226 16.21 -29.21 -16.35
C LEU A 226 17.19 -30.08 -15.55
N ASP A 227 17.92 -30.95 -16.24
CA ASP A 227 19.10 -31.56 -15.64
C ASP A 227 20.25 -30.54 -15.55
N GLN A 228 21.34 -30.89 -14.88
CA GLN A 228 22.46 -29.97 -14.68
C GLN A 228 23.13 -29.55 -16.00
N GLU A 229 23.20 -30.44 -16.98
CA GLU A 229 23.83 -30.18 -18.28
C GLU A 229 22.96 -29.19 -19.08
N ASP A 230 21.67 -29.50 -19.16
CA ASP A 230 20.65 -28.71 -19.85
C ASP A 230 20.51 -27.32 -19.19
N ALA A 231 20.55 -27.24 -17.85
CA ALA A 231 20.57 -25.96 -17.13
C ALA A 231 21.84 -25.15 -17.41
N ALA A 232 23.01 -25.79 -17.45
CA ALA A 232 24.26 -25.11 -17.79
C ALA A 232 24.21 -24.55 -19.22
N GLN A 233 23.64 -25.27 -20.18
CA GLN A 233 23.43 -24.77 -21.55
C GLN A 233 22.48 -23.57 -21.56
N ALA A 234 21.36 -23.63 -20.84
CA ALA A 234 20.39 -22.54 -20.70
C ALA A 234 20.98 -21.27 -20.05
N ILE A 235 22.07 -21.40 -19.29
CA ILE A 235 22.80 -20.26 -18.70
C ILE A 235 23.87 -19.77 -19.67
N VAL A 236 24.77 -20.64 -20.13
CA VAL A 236 26.00 -20.22 -20.83
C VAL A 236 25.75 -19.81 -22.27
N GLN A 237 24.88 -20.51 -22.99
CA GLN A 237 24.73 -20.30 -24.43
C GLN A 237 24.09 -18.94 -24.78
N PRO A 238 23.02 -18.47 -24.09
CA PRO A 238 22.50 -17.12 -24.33
C PRO A 238 23.56 -16.04 -24.10
N ALA A 239 24.35 -16.16 -23.03
CA ALA A 239 25.39 -15.19 -22.64
C ALA A 239 26.44 -14.98 -23.76
N ALA A 240 26.78 -16.05 -24.47
CA ALA A 240 27.80 -16.05 -25.51
C ALA A 240 27.31 -15.52 -26.88
N LEU A 241 26.01 -15.29 -27.06
CA LEU A 241 25.47 -14.85 -28.34
C LEU A 241 26.03 -13.48 -28.75
N PRO A 242 26.49 -13.32 -30.00
CA PRO A 242 26.96 -12.04 -30.52
C PRO A 242 25.82 -11.03 -30.54
N GLN A 243 26.15 -9.73 -30.44
CA GLN A 243 25.20 -8.68 -30.80
C GLN A 243 24.94 -8.80 -32.32
N SER A 244 23.75 -9.24 -32.69
CA SER A 244 23.37 -9.42 -34.09
C SER A 244 23.03 -8.06 -34.71
N GLY A 245 23.76 -7.66 -35.74
CA GLY A 245 23.55 -6.38 -36.44
C GLY A 245 22.24 -6.26 -37.23
N ASN A 246 21.37 -7.29 -37.21
CA ASN A 246 20.04 -7.23 -37.80
C ASN A 246 19.00 -7.64 -36.75
N THR A 247 18.25 -6.63 -36.33
CA THR A 247 17.05 -6.63 -35.48
C THR A 247 17.23 -7.16 -34.05
N GLU A 248 17.35 -6.19 -33.14
CA GLU A 248 17.35 -6.26 -31.68
C GLU A 248 18.71 -6.51 -31.00
N ASP A 249 19.58 -5.50 -31.03
CA ASP A 249 20.82 -5.48 -30.25
C ASP A 249 20.53 -5.75 -28.76
N PHE A 250 21.14 -6.79 -28.21
CA PHE A 250 21.12 -7.03 -26.77
C PHE A 250 21.78 -5.86 -26.04
N GLN A 251 21.23 -5.52 -24.87
CA GLN A 251 21.75 -4.41 -24.06
C GLN A 251 23.16 -4.64 -23.52
N THR A 252 23.59 -5.89 -23.43
CA THR A 252 24.93 -6.29 -23.01
C THR A 252 25.78 -6.76 -24.20
N PRO A 253 27.10 -6.56 -24.20
CA PRO A 253 27.99 -7.34 -25.06
C PRO A 253 27.98 -8.82 -24.64
N PRO A 254 28.46 -9.75 -25.49
CA PRO A 254 28.62 -11.14 -25.08
C PRO A 254 29.47 -11.26 -23.81
N PHE A 255 29.07 -12.13 -22.89
CA PHE A 255 29.77 -12.34 -21.63
C PHE A 255 29.86 -13.83 -21.28
N ILE A 256 30.75 -14.16 -20.34
CA ILE A 256 30.99 -15.53 -19.90
C ILE A 256 30.71 -15.71 -18.42
N TRP A 257 30.20 -16.88 -18.07
CA TRP A 257 30.13 -17.37 -16.70
C TRP A 257 31.42 -18.10 -16.37
N GLU A 258 32.17 -17.65 -15.38
CA GLU A 258 33.34 -18.39 -14.90
C GLU A 258 32.91 -19.71 -14.27
N ALA A 259 33.75 -20.74 -14.37
CA ALA A 259 33.41 -22.08 -13.89
C ALA A 259 32.96 -22.11 -12.42
N GLY A 260 33.62 -21.33 -11.55
CA GLY A 260 33.22 -21.21 -10.14
C GLY A 260 31.89 -20.47 -9.94
N ALA A 261 31.58 -19.48 -10.77
CA ALA A 261 30.31 -18.76 -10.75
C ALA A 261 29.16 -19.68 -11.20
N LEU A 262 29.36 -20.38 -12.32
CA LEU A 262 28.38 -21.32 -12.86
C LEU A 262 28.11 -22.47 -11.89
N ALA A 263 29.16 -23.05 -11.30
CA ALA A 263 29.02 -24.12 -10.31
C ALA A 263 28.22 -23.65 -9.08
N LYS A 264 28.54 -22.48 -8.54
CA LYS A 264 27.82 -21.89 -7.39
C LYS A 264 26.34 -21.61 -7.72
N LEU A 265 26.06 -21.08 -8.92
CA LEU A 265 24.67 -20.83 -9.34
C LEU A 265 23.90 -22.13 -9.52
N LEU A 266 24.49 -23.13 -10.17
CA LEU A 266 23.85 -24.43 -10.39
C LEU A 266 23.57 -25.14 -9.08
N ASP A 267 24.54 -25.19 -8.15
CA ASP A 267 24.37 -25.77 -6.81
C ASP A 267 23.22 -25.10 -6.05
N TYR A 268 23.13 -23.77 -6.13
CA TYR A 268 22.02 -23.03 -5.54
C TYR A 268 20.68 -23.30 -6.23
N LEU A 269 20.65 -23.50 -7.54
CA LEU A 269 19.42 -23.73 -8.31
C LEU A 269 18.87 -25.15 -8.18
N GLN A 270 19.71 -26.11 -7.77
CA GLN A 270 19.30 -27.49 -7.60
C GLN A 270 18.32 -27.64 -6.43
N ASN A 271 17.28 -28.44 -6.65
CA ASN A 271 16.38 -28.85 -5.60
C ASN A 271 16.70 -30.30 -5.16
N PRO A 272 17.23 -30.53 -3.95
CA PRO A 272 17.54 -31.87 -3.44
C PRO A 272 16.33 -32.81 -3.42
N ASP A 273 15.14 -32.27 -3.20
CA ASP A 273 13.89 -33.05 -3.17
C ASP A 273 13.42 -33.47 -4.57
N GLU A 274 13.97 -32.88 -5.64
CA GLU A 274 13.64 -33.17 -7.04
C GLU A 274 14.82 -33.78 -7.81
N ASN A 275 15.57 -34.68 -7.20
CA ASN A 275 16.73 -35.35 -7.81
C ASN A 275 17.76 -34.35 -8.37
N ASN A 276 17.97 -33.23 -7.68
CA ASN A 276 18.88 -32.15 -8.10
C ASN A 276 18.56 -31.57 -9.49
N ARG A 277 17.28 -31.56 -9.87
CA ARG A 277 16.84 -30.85 -11.07
C ARG A 277 16.70 -29.34 -10.81
N VAL A 278 16.74 -28.57 -11.90
CA VAL A 278 16.73 -27.11 -11.88
C VAL A 278 15.43 -26.58 -12.49
N GLU A 279 14.75 -25.73 -11.74
CA GLU A 279 13.57 -25.02 -12.20
C GLU A 279 13.93 -23.87 -13.15
N GLY A 280 13.31 -23.86 -14.33
CA GLY A 280 13.60 -22.87 -15.37
C GLY A 280 13.24 -21.43 -14.98
N ILE A 281 12.18 -21.22 -14.20
CA ILE A 281 11.74 -19.89 -13.76
C ILE A 281 12.80 -19.22 -12.89
N LEU A 282 13.30 -19.92 -11.86
CA LEU A 282 14.30 -19.37 -10.95
C LEU A 282 15.62 -19.10 -11.67
N LEU A 283 16.04 -20.03 -12.55
CA LEU A 283 17.21 -19.85 -13.42
C LEU A 283 17.09 -18.57 -14.23
N GLN A 284 15.98 -18.38 -14.94
CA GLN A 284 15.77 -17.20 -15.79
C GLN A 284 15.68 -15.89 -14.98
N MET A 285 15.10 -15.94 -13.78
CA MET A 285 15.04 -14.78 -12.89
C MET A 285 16.43 -14.34 -12.45
N LEU A 286 17.25 -15.27 -11.93
CA LEU A 286 18.60 -14.96 -11.46
C LEU A 286 19.51 -14.53 -12.61
N CYS A 287 19.48 -15.24 -13.74
CA CYS A 287 20.33 -14.90 -14.88
C CYS A 287 20.02 -13.49 -15.42
N ARG A 288 18.75 -13.10 -15.46
CA ARG A 288 18.36 -11.75 -15.85
C ARG A 288 18.83 -10.70 -14.84
N GLU A 289 18.70 -10.96 -13.54
CA GLU A 289 19.19 -10.06 -12.50
C GLU A 289 20.70 -9.81 -12.64
N PHE A 290 21.47 -10.86 -12.90
CA PHE A 290 22.91 -10.72 -13.15
C PHE A 290 23.22 -9.98 -14.46
N GLU A 291 22.44 -10.19 -15.52
CA GLU A 291 22.57 -9.41 -16.76
C GLU A 291 22.27 -7.92 -16.53
N GLU A 292 21.21 -7.58 -15.78
CA GLU A 292 20.87 -6.20 -15.42
C GLU A 292 22.01 -5.54 -14.60
N ARG A 293 22.67 -6.28 -13.71
CA ARG A 293 23.85 -5.79 -12.96
C ARG A 293 25.08 -5.56 -13.82
N LEU A 294 25.31 -6.38 -14.85
CA LEU A 294 26.40 -6.16 -15.81
C LEU A 294 26.22 -4.85 -16.57
N ILE A 295 24.98 -4.51 -16.95
CA ILE A 295 24.65 -3.23 -17.59
C ILE A 295 25.00 -2.07 -16.66
N ALA A 296 24.61 -2.16 -15.39
CA ALA A 296 24.86 -1.10 -14.41
C ALA A 296 26.36 -0.87 -14.13
N LYS A 297 27.18 -1.93 -14.14
CA LYS A 297 28.63 -1.83 -13.90
C LYS A 297 29.41 -1.31 -15.12
N GLY A 298 28.87 -1.44 -16.33
CA GLY A 298 29.46 -0.94 -17.57
C GLY A 298 30.77 -1.62 -17.98
N GLY A 299 30.75 -2.40 -19.06
CA GLY A 299 31.96 -2.97 -19.69
C GLY A 299 32.50 -4.27 -19.06
N GLN A 300 31.83 -4.82 -18.05
CA GLN A 300 32.14 -6.16 -17.54
C GLN A 300 31.60 -7.24 -18.50
N THR A 301 32.45 -8.18 -18.90
CA THR A 301 32.12 -9.29 -19.83
C THR A 301 32.28 -10.66 -19.17
N LYS A 302 32.41 -10.71 -17.85
CA LYS A 302 32.59 -11.94 -17.08
C LYS A 302 31.81 -11.87 -15.78
N ILE A 303 31.10 -12.93 -15.44
CA ILE A 303 30.48 -13.12 -14.13
C ILE A 303 31.34 -14.10 -13.34
N SER A 304 31.97 -13.60 -12.27
CA SER A 304 32.83 -14.37 -11.36
C SER A 304 32.05 -14.83 -10.12
N ALA A 305 32.60 -15.76 -9.34
CA ALA A 305 31.98 -16.22 -8.11
C ALA A 305 31.80 -15.10 -7.06
N ALA A 306 32.63 -14.05 -7.13
CA ALA A 306 32.52 -12.87 -6.29
C ALA A 306 31.32 -11.99 -6.68
N ASP A 307 30.95 -11.94 -7.98
CA ASP A 307 29.79 -11.18 -8.44
C ASP A 307 28.46 -11.78 -7.98
N LEU A 308 28.42 -13.09 -7.70
CA LEU A 308 27.23 -13.77 -7.19
C LEU A 308 26.88 -13.36 -5.76
N GLY A 309 27.87 -12.98 -4.94
CA GLY A 309 27.63 -12.62 -3.54
C GLY A 309 26.85 -13.69 -2.77
N ASP A 310 25.93 -13.27 -1.91
CA ASP A 310 24.91 -14.14 -1.30
C ASP A 310 23.67 -14.15 -2.19
N LEU A 311 23.30 -15.33 -2.71
CA LEU A 311 22.18 -15.48 -3.64
C LEU A 311 20.83 -15.27 -2.94
N ASP A 312 20.71 -15.55 -1.64
CA ASP A 312 19.49 -15.30 -0.88
C ASP A 312 19.28 -13.80 -0.68
N GLU A 313 20.36 -13.04 -0.47
CA GLU A 313 20.32 -11.57 -0.42
C GLU A 313 19.88 -10.98 -1.78
N ILE A 314 20.24 -11.62 -2.89
CA ILE A 314 19.81 -11.19 -4.24
C ILE A 314 18.31 -11.36 -4.43
N ILE A 315 17.75 -12.50 -4.03
CA ILE A 315 16.29 -12.73 -4.12
C ILE A 315 15.55 -11.78 -3.18
N SER A 316 16.11 -11.51 -2.00
CA SER A 316 15.55 -10.54 -1.06
C SER A 316 15.51 -9.14 -1.66
N ASN A 317 16.63 -8.66 -2.20
CA ASN A 317 16.72 -7.38 -2.88
C ASN A 317 15.81 -7.29 -4.11
N TYR A 318 15.66 -8.39 -4.86
CA TYR A 318 14.73 -8.47 -5.98
C TYR A 318 13.29 -8.16 -5.56
N TYR A 319 12.82 -8.76 -4.46
CA TYR A 319 11.49 -8.46 -3.92
C TYR A 319 11.34 -6.97 -3.58
N PHE A 320 12.27 -6.43 -2.79
CA PHE A 320 12.21 -5.04 -2.34
C PHE A 320 12.26 -4.02 -3.48
N ASP A 321 13.17 -4.19 -4.44
CA ASP A 321 13.31 -3.30 -5.59
C ASP A 321 12.03 -3.29 -6.44
N ARG A 322 11.46 -4.46 -6.74
CA ARG A 322 10.23 -4.57 -7.56
C ARG A 322 9.03 -3.94 -6.86
N VAL A 323 8.91 -4.13 -5.55
CA VAL A 323 7.86 -3.53 -4.75
C VAL A 323 8.02 -2.01 -4.66
N SER A 324 9.24 -1.49 -4.46
CA SER A 324 9.48 -0.04 -4.37
C SER A 324 9.19 0.72 -5.68
N ARG A 325 9.31 0.04 -6.83
CA ARG A 325 8.99 0.62 -8.16
C ARG A 325 7.49 0.87 -8.37
N LEU A 326 6.63 0.33 -7.49
CA LEU A 326 5.17 0.50 -7.57
C LEU A 326 4.71 1.87 -7.03
N GLY A 327 5.59 2.63 -6.37
CA GLY A 327 5.28 3.97 -5.88
C GLY A 327 4.07 4.00 -4.93
N ASN A 328 3.01 4.71 -5.32
CA ASN A 328 1.80 4.85 -4.49
C ASN A 328 1.02 3.54 -4.27
N GLN A 329 1.24 2.53 -5.11
CA GLN A 329 0.59 1.22 -5.00
C GLN A 329 1.40 0.22 -4.14
N GLU A 330 2.59 0.61 -3.66
CA GLU A 330 3.49 -0.23 -2.88
C GLU A 330 2.79 -0.87 -1.68
N LEU A 331 2.14 -0.07 -0.82
CA LEU A 331 1.53 -0.57 0.41
C LEU A 331 0.41 -1.58 0.16
N ALA A 332 -0.39 -1.38 -0.91
CA ALA A 332 -1.46 -2.30 -1.27
C ALA A 332 -0.90 -3.64 -1.78
N ALA A 333 0.13 -3.58 -2.64
CA ALA A 333 0.82 -4.77 -3.12
C ALA A 333 1.50 -5.54 -1.98
N ARG A 334 2.17 -4.83 -1.05
CA ARG A 334 2.78 -5.43 0.13
C ARG A 334 1.77 -6.13 1.00
N ARG A 335 0.63 -5.50 1.31
CA ARG A 335 -0.43 -6.16 2.09
C ARG A 335 -0.96 -7.41 1.40
N LEU A 336 -1.20 -7.37 0.09
CA LEU A 336 -1.60 -8.56 -0.65
C LEU A 336 -0.57 -9.68 -0.54
N ILE A 337 0.70 -9.37 -0.81
CA ILE A 337 1.78 -10.36 -0.87
C ILE A 337 2.13 -10.90 0.53
N GLU A 338 2.34 -10.01 1.49
CA GLU A 338 2.81 -10.31 2.85
C GLU A 338 1.71 -10.88 3.75
N GLU A 339 0.43 -10.54 3.51
CA GLU A 339 -0.68 -10.94 4.41
C GLU A 339 -1.72 -11.84 3.72
N GLY A 340 -1.78 -11.86 2.39
CA GLY A 340 -2.76 -12.66 1.65
C GLY A 340 -2.20 -13.94 1.04
N LEU A 341 -0.96 -13.91 0.54
CA LEU A 341 -0.39 -15.00 -0.25
C LEU A 341 0.58 -15.88 0.53
N ILE A 342 0.75 -15.63 1.82
CA ILE A 342 1.56 -16.45 2.72
C ILE A 342 0.77 -16.73 3.99
N LEU A 343 0.80 -17.98 4.43
CA LEU A 343 0.27 -18.36 5.74
C LEU A 343 1.26 -17.99 6.84
N ASP A 344 0.80 -17.18 7.79
CA ASP A 344 1.62 -16.73 8.92
C ASP A 344 2.13 -17.89 9.78
N GLY A 345 3.44 -17.93 10.00
CA GLY A 345 4.10 -18.88 10.90
C GLY A 345 4.47 -20.23 10.28
N GLU A 346 3.97 -20.55 9.07
CA GLU A 346 4.25 -21.85 8.42
C GLU A 346 5.05 -21.74 7.11
N ASN A 347 5.36 -20.53 6.62
CA ASN A 347 6.07 -20.30 5.35
C ASN A 347 5.40 -21.05 4.16
N ILE A 348 4.07 -21.17 4.19
CA ILE A 348 3.30 -21.84 3.15
C ILE A 348 2.77 -20.79 2.17
N ARG A 349 2.99 -21.03 0.87
CA ARG A 349 2.37 -20.23 -0.20
C ARG A 349 0.86 -20.50 -0.26
N LEU A 350 0.09 -19.43 -0.28
CA LEU A 350 -1.35 -19.46 -0.50
C LEU A 350 -1.69 -18.98 -1.91
N SER A 351 -2.75 -19.55 -2.48
CA SER A 351 -3.34 -19.08 -3.72
C SER A 351 -4.68 -18.40 -3.41
N LEU A 352 -4.87 -17.16 -3.87
CA LEU A 352 -6.10 -16.40 -3.65
C LEU A 352 -6.84 -16.11 -4.96
N HIS A 353 -8.17 -16.23 -4.94
CA HIS A 353 -9.00 -15.88 -6.10
C HIS A 353 -9.05 -14.37 -6.31
N GLU A 354 -9.05 -13.95 -7.57
CA GLU A 354 -9.09 -12.56 -8.02
C GLU A 354 -10.20 -11.75 -7.31
N ALA A 355 -11.42 -12.28 -7.22
CA ALA A 355 -12.54 -11.59 -6.60
C ALA A 355 -12.32 -11.31 -5.11
N GLN A 356 -11.62 -12.22 -4.41
CA GLN A 356 -11.23 -12.01 -3.01
C GLN A 356 -10.16 -10.93 -2.90
N ILE A 357 -9.16 -10.96 -3.79
CA ILE A 357 -8.06 -9.98 -3.79
C ILE A 357 -8.59 -8.56 -4.00
N LEU A 358 -9.41 -8.37 -5.04
CA LEU A 358 -9.99 -7.06 -5.38
C LEU A 358 -10.87 -6.51 -4.24
N LYS A 359 -11.52 -7.38 -3.47
CA LYS A 359 -12.40 -7.00 -2.36
C LYS A 359 -11.64 -6.66 -1.07
N GLN A 360 -10.56 -7.36 -0.77
CA GLN A 360 -9.89 -7.29 0.54
C GLN A 360 -8.65 -6.39 0.58
N TYR A 361 -7.90 -6.27 -0.51
CA TYR A 361 -6.56 -5.66 -0.49
C TYR A 361 -6.45 -4.30 -1.17
N ASN A 362 -7.58 -3.75 -1.66
CA ASN A 362 -7.60 -2.47 -2.40
C ASN A 362 -6.61 -2.47 -3.60
N VAL A 363 -6.52 -3.61 -4.27
CA VAL A 363 -5.71 -3.85 -5.46
C VAL A 363 -6.66 -3.88 -6.66
N ASP A 364 -6.27 -3.25 -7.77
CA ASP A 364 -7.00 -3.33 -9.03
C ASP A 364 -6.38 -4.36 -9.99
N ARG A 365 -7.09 -4.68 -11.08
CA ARG A 365 -6.60 -5.64 -12.09
C ARG A 365 -5.29 -5.22 -12.72
N LYS A 366 -5.11 -3.90 -12.95
CA LYS A 366 -3.89 -3.36 -13.54
C LYS A 366 -2.67 -3.57 -12.64
N LEU A 367 -2.83 -3.43 -11.32
CA LEU A 367 -1.77 -3.74 -10.37
C LEU A 367 -1.48 -5.26 -10.35
N LEU A 368 -2.50 -6.13 -10.41
CA LEU A 368 -2.27 -7.57 -10.53
C LEU A 368 -1.49 -7.94 -11.79
N GLU A 369 -1.86 -7.38 -12.94
CA GLU A 369 -1.11 -7.52 -14.20
C GLU A 369 0.32 -7.04 -14.03
N THR A 370 0.53 -5.89 -13.39
CA THR A 370 1.87 -5.34 -13.11
C THR A 370 2.68 -6.26 -12.20
N LEU A 371 2.07 -6.86 -11.18
CA LEU A 371 2.72 -7.79 -10.25
C LEU A 371 3.06 -9.14 -10.91
N VAL A 372 2.25 -9.59 -11.86
CA VAL A 372 2.54 -10.74 -12.71
C VAL A 372 3.66 -10.42 -13.70
N ASP A 373 3.62 -9.24 -14.33
CA ASP A 373 4.66 -8.76 -15.24
C ASP A 373 6.01 -8.50 -14.53
N SER A 374 5.96 -8.03 -13.28
CA SER A 374 7.11 -7.86 -12.39
C SER A 374 7.51 -9.15 -11.67
N ARG A 375 6.76 -10.24 -11.89
CA ARG A 375 7.12 -11.61 -11.50
C ARG A 375 7.18 -11.84 -10.00
N LEU A 376 6.50 -10.99 -9.26
CA LEU A 376 6.23 -11.24 -7.86
C LEU A 376 5.08 -12.25 -7.74
N LEU A 377 4.11 -12.15 -8.65
CA LEU A 377 2.95 -13.02 -8.69
C LEU A 377 2.91 -13.89 -9.94
N ARG A 378 2.13 -14.95 -9.83
CA ARG A 378 1.67 -15.78 -10.92
C ARG A 378 0.15 -15.82 -10.90
N ALA A 379 -0.45 -15.81 -12.09
CA ALA A 379 -1.88 -16.01 -12.28
C ALA A 379 -2.18 -17.39 -12.89
N GLU A 380 -3.25 -18.03 -12.41
CA GLU A 380 -3.73 -19.32 -12.90
C GLU A 380 -5.25 -19.27 -13.13
N PRO A 381 -5.77 -19.80 -14.24
CA PRO A 381 -7.21 -19.82 -14.49
C PRO A 381 -7.94 -20.71 -13.47
N PHE A 382 -9.01 -20.19 -12.88
CA PHE A 382 -9.84 -20.93 -11.93
C PHE A 382 -10.97 -21.68 -12.64
N LEU A 383 -11.27 -22.92 -12.23
CA LEU A 383 -12.26 -23.77 -12.90
C LEU A 383 -13.68 -23.18 -12.95
N ARG A 384 -14.01 -22.24 -12.05
CA ARG A 384 -15.30 -21.55 -12.02
C ARG A 384 -15.22 -20.10 -12.54
N GLY A 385 -14.19 -19.79 -13.33
CA GLY A 385 -13.96 -18.48 -13.91
C GLY A 385 -13.09 -17.55 -13.07
N GLY A 386 -12.47 -16.60 -13.76
CA GLY A 386 -11.46 -15.69 -13.20
C GLY A 386 -10.11 -16.39 -12.97
N TYR A 387 -9.24 -15.73 -12.20
CA TYR A 387 -7.88 -16.21 -11.92
C TYR A 387 -7.64 -16.38 -10.42
N THR A 388 -6.77 -17.32 -10.07
CA THR A 388 -6.12 -17.39 -8.77
C THR A 388 -4.70 -16.87 -8.88
N TYR A 389 -4.26 -16.11 -7.89
CA TYR A 389 -2.92 -15.55 -7.82
C TYR A 389 -2.15 -16.16 -6.66
N GLU A 390 -0.87 -16.42 -6.88
CA GLU A 390 0.07 -16.90 -5.88
C GLU A 390 1.45 -16.27 -6.10
N LEU A 391 2.37 -16.42 -5.14
CA LEU A 391 3.77 -16.05 -5.36
C LEU A 391 4.39 -16.82 -6.52
N ALA A 392 5.24 -16.15 -7.30
CA ALA A 392 5.83 -16.75 -8.50
C ALA A 392 6.71 -17.98 -8.22
N HIS A 393 7.39 -18.03 -7.06
CA HIS A 393 8.25 -19.14 -6.64
C HIS A 393 8.46 -19.16 -5.12
N ASP A 394 8.77 -20.33 -4.54
CA ASP A 394 8.86 -20.55 -3.09
C ASP A 394 10.03 -19.78 -2.43
N ARG A 395 11.14 -19.58 -3.16
CA ARG A 395 12.27 -18.74 -2.70
C ARG A 395 11.90 -17.28 -2.40
N LEU A 396 10.73 -16.79 -2.84
CA LEU A 396 10.25 -15.46 -2.47
C LEU A 396 9.58 -15.42 -1.08
N ILE A 397 9.27 -16.57 -0.48
CA ILE A 397 8.55 -16.65 0.80
C ILE A 397 9.37 -16.01 1.91
N ASP A 398 10.64 -16.41 2.09
CA ASP A 398 11.49 -15.89 3.17
C ASP A 398 11.72 -14.37 3.05
N PRO A 399 12.07 -13.80 1.86
CA PRO A 399 12.09 -12.36 1.65
C PRO A 399 10.80 -11.63 2.04
N VAL A 400 9.64 -12.19 1.68
CA VAL A 400 8.35 -11.56 1.98
C VAL A 400 8.06 -11.60 3.48
N VAL A 401 8.36 -12.72 4.14
CA VAL A 401 8.20 -12.87 5.59
C VAL A 401 9.12 -11.88 6.32
N GLN A 402 10.37 -11.75 5.90
CA GLN A 402 11.30 -10.76 6.44
C GLN A 402 10.78 -9.33 6.22
N ALA A 403 10.35 -9.00 5.01
CA ALA A 403 9.81 -7.67 4.68
C ALA A 403 8.58 -7.30 5.52
N LYS A 404 7.71 -8.28 5.78
CA LYS A 404 6.55 -8.13 6.68
C LYS A 404 6.99 -7.81 8.11
N GLN A 405 7.94 -8.57 8.64
CA GLN A 405 8.46 -8.36 10.00
C GLN A 405 9.07 -6.96 10.14
N GLU A 406 9.90 -6.54 9.19
CA GLU A 406 10.51 -5.22 9.18
C GLU A 406 9.47 -4.09 9.11
N ARG A 407 8.41 -4.27 8.30
CA ARG A 407 7.32 -3.28 8.22
C ARG A 407 6.53 -3.20 9.52
N LEU A 408 6.13 -4.33 10.09
CA LEU A 408 5.37 -4.37 11.34
C LEU A 408 6.16 -3.76 12.50
N GLU A 409 7.48 -3.97 12.55
CA GLU A 409 8.33 -3.34 13.55
C GLU A 409 8.42 -1.83 13.36
N ARG A 410 8.56 -1.35 12.10
CA ARG A 410 8.51 0.10 11.82
C ARG A 410 7.17 0.72 12.21
N GLU A 411 6.05 0.08 11.84
CA GLU A 411 4.71 0.54 12.22
C GLU A 411 4.51 0.55 13.74
N ARG A 412 5.09 -0.42 14.46
CA ARG A 412 5.06 -0.47 15.92
C ARG A 412 5.84 0.69 16.53
N ILE A 413 7.07 0.91 16.09
CA ILE A 413 7.92 2.02 16.56
C ILE A 413 7.23 3.37 16.31
N GLU A 414 6.63 3.56 15.14
CA GLU A 414 5.88 4.79 14.81
C GLU A 414 4.65 4.99 15.72
N ARG A 415 3.87 3.92 15.96
CA ARG A 415 2.72 3.98 16.88
C ARG A 415 3.14 4.29 18.31
N GLU A 416 4.24 3.69 18.77
CA GLU A 416 4.81 3.95 20.10
C GLU A 416 5.28 5.42 20.20
N SER A 417 5.95 5.95 19.18
CA SER A 417 6.37 7.35 19.12
C SER A 417 5.16 8.30 19.15
N GLN A 418 4.14 8.04 18.33
CA GLN A 418 2.91 8.86 18.30
C GLN A 418 2.15 8.80 19.62
N ALA A 419 2.08 7.63 20.26
CA ALA A 419 1.46 7.48 21.57
C ALA A 419 2.24 8.24 22.66
N GLN A 420 3.57 8.24 22.60
CA GLN A 420 4.42 9.03 23.50
C GLN A 420 4.22 10.53 23.30
N GLU A 421 4.18 11.01 22.05
CA GLU A 421 3.91 12.41 21.73
C GLU A 421 2.53 12.85 22.22
N ALA A 422 1.49 12.02 21.99
CA ALA A 422 0.14 12.28 22.47
C ALA A 422 0.09 12.36 24.01
N ALA A 423 0.74 11.43 24.71
CA ALA A 423 0.82 11.43 26.17
C ALA A 423 1.57 12.66 26.71
N GLN A 424 2.67 13.07 26.06
CA GLN A 424 3.40 14.29 26.43
C GLN A 424 2.55 15.55 26.20
N ALA A 425 1.80 15.61 25.10
CA ALA A 425 0.87 16.71 24.83
C ALA A 425 -0.23 16.81 25.89
N GLU A 426 -0.78 15.68 26.33
CA GLU A 426 -1.78 15.62 27.40
C GLU A 426 -1.22 16.12 28.74
N LEU A 427 -0.03 15.65 29.13
CA LEU A 427 0.67 16.13 30.32
C LEU A 427 0.99 17.63 30.24
N ALA A 428 1.34 18.14 29.06
CA ALA A 428 1.57 19.57 28.85
C ALA A 428 0.28 20.39 29.01
N ILE A 429 -0.85 19.89 28.53
CA ILE A 429 -2.17 20.50 28.73
C ILE A 429 -2.51 20.51 30.23
N GLU A 430 -2.29 19.40 30.94
CA GLU A 430 -2.55 19.32 32.38
C GLU A 430 -1.66 20.26 33.19
N ARG A 431 -0.36 20.36 32.85
CA ARG A 431 0.58 21.31 33.45
C ARG A 431 0.12 22.76 33.24
N LYS A 432 -0.32 23.13 32.04
CA LYS A 432 -0.87 24.47 31.74
C LYS A 432 -2.12 24.76 32.59
N LYS A 433 -3.02 23.78 32.77
CA LYS A 433 -4.19 23.92 33.65
C LYS A 433 -3.77 24.13 35.11
N ARG A 434 -2.84 23.32 35.63
CA ARG A 434 -2.31 23.46 37.01
C ARG A 434 -1.60 24.80 37.22
N GLN A 435 -0.84 25.29 36.24
CA GLN A 435 -0.19 26.60 36.31
C GLN A 435 -1.21 27.75 36.37
N ARG A 436 -2.25 27.73 35.53
CA ARG A 436 -3.34 28.72 35.59
C ARG A 436 -4.05 28.71 36.93
N ALA A 437 -4.37 27.53 37.46
CA ALA A 437 -5.00 27.39 38.78
C ALA A 437 -4.11 27.96 39.91
N ARG A 438 -2.79 27.70 39.89
CA ARG A 438 -1.84 28.29 40.84
C ARG A 438 -1.77 29.82 40.73
N GLN A 439 -1.73 30.38 39.52
CA GLN A 439 -1.71 31.84 39.32
C GLN A 439 -2.99 32.50 39.86
N ILE A 440 -4.16 31.91 39.59
CA ILE A 440 -5.44 32.40 40.13
C ILE A 440 -5.45 32.35 41.66
N ALA A 441 -4.96 31.27 42.28
CA ALA A 441 -4.88 31.14 43.73
C ALA A 441 -3.93 32.16 44.38
N ILE A 442 -2.79 32.46 43.75
CA ILE A 442 -1.87 33.50 44.23
C ILE A 442 -2.54 34.88 44.11
N PHE A 443 -3.20 35.17 43.00
CA PHE A 443 -3.89 36.44 42.81
C PHE A 443 -5.04 36.63 43.81
N SER A 444 -5.86 35.60 44.05
CA SER A 444 -6.95 35.68 45.02
C SER A 444 -6.45 35.85 46.45
N THR A 445 -5.40 35.14 46.86
CA THR A 445 -4.81 35.27 48.21
C THR A 445 -4.19 36.65 48.42
N THR A 446 -3.45 37.18 47.45
CA THR A 446 -2.89 38.55 47.54
C THR A 446 -4.00 39.61 47.64
N LEU A 447 -5.08 39.47 46.87
CA LEU A 447 -6.23 40.35 46.93
C LEU A 447 -6.93 40.29 48.30
N SER A 448 -7.09 39.10 48.88
CA SER A 448 -7.65 38.92 50.23
C SER A 448 -6.78 39.57 51.32
N ILE A 449 -5.45 39.47 51.21
CA ILE A 449 -4.52 40.13 52.14
C ILE A 449 -4.65 41.66 52.03
N LEU A 450 -4.68 42.20 50.81
CA LEU A 450 -4.88 43.64 50.56
C LEU A 450 -6.21 44.13 51.14
N ALA A 451 -7.29 43.37 50.96
CA ALA A 451 -8.60 43.68 51.53
C ALA A 451 -8.56 43.72 53.06
N LEU A 452 -7.89 42.75 53.71
CA LEU A 452 -7.69 42.72 55.16
C LEU A 452 -6.90 43.93 55.66
N VAL A 453 -5.82 44.32 54.96
CA VAL A 453 -5.02 45.50 55.30
C VAL A 453 -5.86 46.78 55.17
N ALA A 454 -6.66 46.91 54.10
CA ALA A 454 -7.56 48.05 53.92
C ALA A 454 -8.63 48.12 55.02
N LEU A 455 -9.18 46.97 55.44
CA LEU A 455 -10.15 46.86 56.53
C LEU A 455 -9.52 47.26 57.87
N LEU A 456 -8.30 46.81 58.14
CA LEU A 456 -7.53 47.20 59.32
C LEU A 456 -7.26 48.71 59.34
N PHE A 457 -6.86 49.27 58.19
CA PHE A 457 -6.62 50.70 58.04
C PHE A 457 -7.90 51.52 58.26
N ALA A 458 -9.02 51.10 57.66
CA ALA A 458 -10.33 51.72 57.86
C ALA A 458 -10.75 51.68 59.33
N PHE A 459 -10.51 50.57 60.04
CA PHE A 459 -10.80 50.44 61.47
C PHE A 459 -9.95 51.38 62.33
N ILE A 460 -8.66 51.53 62.02
CA ILE A 460 -7.78 52.50 62.70
C ILE A 460 -8.27 53.93 62.48
N GLN A 461 -8.65 54.29 61.25
CA GLN A 461 -9.18 55.62 60.94
C GLN A 461 -10.50 55.88 61.66
N PHE A 462 -11.38 54.88 61.74
CA PHE A 462 -12.63 54.99 62.48
C PHE A 462 -12.39 55.22 63.98
N LYS A 463 -11.41 54.55 64.60
CA LYS A 463 -11.03 54.81 65.99
C LYS A 463 -10.47 56.22 66.19
N LYS A 464 -9.60 56.70 65.29
CA LYS A 464 -9.07 58.07 65.35
C LYS A 464 -10.17 59.12 65.21
N ALA A 465 -11.10 58.93 64.29
CA ALA A 465 -12.22 59.85 64.09
C ALA A 465 -13.11 59.96 65.35
N LYS A 466 -13.37 58.83 66.02
CA LYS A 466 -14.11 58.84 67.30
C LYS A 466 -13.37 59.55 68.43
N ALA A 467 -12.05 59.40 68.53
CA ALA A 467 -11.25 60.08 69.54
C ALA A 467 -11.26 61.61 69.33
N ASN A 468 -11.08 62.06 68.09
CA ASN A 468 -11.16 63.48 67.73
C ASN A 468 -12.55 64.07 68.00
N GLU A 469 -13.62 63.30 67.81
CA GLU A 469 -14.99 63.75 68.14
C GLU A 469 -15.19 63.94 69.65
N GLN A 470 -14.54 63.14 70.49
CA GLN A 470 -14.58 63.28 71.95
C GLN A 470 -13.79 64.51 72.42
N GLU A 471 -12.57 64.72 71.91
CA GLU A 471 -11.76 65.89 72.24
C GLU A 471 -12.48 67.19 71.85
N ALA A 472 -13.08 67.25 70.65
CA ALA A 472 -13.83 68.42 70.21
C ALA A 472 -15.06 68.73 71.10
N ARG A 473 -15.70 67.70 71.68
CA ARG A 473 -16.81 67.87 72.62
C ARG A 473 -16.34 68.38 73.98
N GLU A 474 -15.20 67.92 74.46
CA GLU A 474 -14.60 68.40 75.72
C GLU A 474 -14.14 69.85 75.60
N GLU A 475 -13.50 70.24 74.50
CA GLU A 475 -13.11 71.63 74.24
C GLU A 475 -14.32 72.57 74.19
N LEU A 476 -15.41 72.14 73.55
CA LEU A 476 -16.65 72.93 73.49
C LEU A 476 -17.27 73.08 74.90
N CYS A 477 -17.24 72.04 75.71
CA CYS A 477 -17.76 72.06 77.07
C CYS A 477 -16.96 73.02 77.98
N ASN A 478 -15.63 72.98 77.89
CA ASN A 478 -14.74 73.85 78.66
C ASN A 478 -14.90 75.33 78.26
N ALA A 479 -15.04 75.61 76.95
CA ALA A 479 -15.27 76.97 76.46
C ALA A 479 -16.60 77.57 76.95
N LEU A 480 -17.65 76.76 77.07
CA LEU A 480 -18.94 77.17 77.63
C LEU A 480 -18.85 77.45 79.13
N GLU A 481 -18.05 76.67 79.86
CA GLU A 481 -17.85 76.84 81.30
C GLU A 481 -17.06 78.11 81.64
N GLU A 482 -16.02 78.45 80.86
CA GLU A 482 -15.29 79.70 81.00
C GLU A 482 -16.19 80.93 80.75
N LYS A 483 -17.02 80.88 79.69
CA LYS A 483 -17.98 81.96 79.41
C LYS A 483 -18.95 82.18 80.57
N ARG A 484 -19.43 81.11 81.19
CA ARG A 484 -20.32 81.19 82.37
C ARG A 484 -19.62 81.85 83.56
N LYS A 485 -18.36 81.51 83.83
CA LYS A 485 -17.60 82.08 84.97
C LYS A 485 -17.38 83.59 84.81
N ARG A 486 -17.07 84.08 83.60
CA ARG A 486 -16.89 85.52 83.33
C ARG A 486 -18.16 86.34 83.57
N LEU A 487 -19.30 85.84 83.11
CA LEU A 487 -20.62 86.47 83.33
C LEU A 487 -20.97 86.58 84.82
N VAL A 488 -20.65 85.56 85.62
CA VAL A 488 -20.92 85.57 87.06
C VAL A 488 -20.05 86.58 87.80
N SER A 489 -18.79 86.78 87.38
CA SER A 489 -17.90 87.78 88.00
C SER A 489 -18.30 89.23 87.72
N GLU A 490 -18.75 89.54 86.49
CA GLU A 490 -19.21 90.91 86.15
C GLU A 490 -20.45 91.33 86.96
N VAL A 491 -21.38 90.41 87.18
CA VAL A 491 -22.59 90.67 88.00
C VAL A 491 -22.25 90.84 89.48
N ALA A 492 -21.19 90.18 89.98
CA ALA A 492 -20.77 90.30 91.37
C ALA A 492 -20.04 91.64 91.66
N GLN A 493 -19.33 92.19 90.67
CA GLN A 493 -18.55 93.42 90.83
C GLN A 493 -19.44 94.67 90.86
N THR A 494 -20.45 94.72 89.97
CA THR A 494 -21.48 95.78 89.95
C THR A 494 -22.29 95.85 91.26
N ARG A 495 -22.55 94.70 91.91
CA ARG A 495 -23.22 94.68 93.24
C ARG A 495 -22.35 95.25 94.37
N LYS A 496 -21.02 95.13 94.29
CA LYS A 496 -20.11 95.65 95.33
C LYS A 496 -19.97 97.18 95.27
N GLU A 497 -19.93 97.74 94.05
CA GLU A 497 -19.81 99.20 93.85
C GLU A 497 -21.04 99.97 94.35
N ALA A 498 -22.25 99.38 94.21
CA ALA A 498 -23.48 99.95 94.74
C ALA A 498 -23.50 100.02 96.28
N ALA A 499 -22.98 98.99 96.96
CA ALA A 499 -22.98 98.91 98.43
C ALA A 499 -21.95 99.85 99.10
N THR A 500 -20.87 100.22 98.40
CA THR A 500 -19.89 101.21 98.87
C THR A 500 -20.41 102.65 98.81
N PHE A 501 -21.35 102.94 97.91
CA PHE A 501 -21.92 104.29 97.78
C PHE A 501 -22.91 104.61 98.91
N GLU A 502 -23.66 103.62 99.41
CA GLU A 502 -24.56 103.79 100.56
C GLU A 502 -23.79 104.07 101.87
N LYS A 503 -22.67 103.39 102.11
CA LYS A 503 -21.87 103.57 103.35
C LYS A 503 -21.14 104.92 103.43
N ALA A 504 -20.80 105.53 102.30
CA ALA A 504 -20.16 106.85 102.26
C ALA A 504 -21.10 107.99 102.70
N LYS A 505 -22.42 107.80 102.51
CA LYS A 505 -23.44 108.81 102.83
C LYS A 505 -23.74 108.91 104.34
N GLU A 506 -23.61 107.80 105.07
CA GLU A 506 -23.82 107.75 106.52
C GLU A 506 -22.66 108.39 107.31
N TRP A 507 -21.44 108.36 106.78
CA TRP A 507 -20.25 108.96 107.41
C TRP A 507 -20.29 110.50 107.41
N GLN A 508 -20.80 111.10 106.32
CA GLN A 508 -20.82 112.56 106.14
C GLN A 508 -21.82 113.28 107.06
N TYR A 509 -22.82 112.56 107.60
CA TYR A 509 -23.81 113.11 108.54
C TYR A 509 -23.36 113.04 110.02
N MET A 510 -22.36 112.20 110.34
CA MET A 510 -21.82 112.04 111.71
C MET A 510 -20.75 113.11 112.06
N GLU A 511 -19.91 113.51 111.10
CA GLU A 511 -18.84 114.52 111.32
C GLU A 511 -19.38 115.92 111.66
N LEU A 512 -20.53 116.32 111.12
CA LEU A 512 -21.15 117.63 111.39
C LEU A 512 -21.69 117.78 112.82
N ARG A 513 -21.96 116.67 113.52
CA ARG A 513 -22.42 116.68 114.93
C ARG A 513 -21.29 116.80 115.94
N GLN A 514 -20.06 116.45 115.56
CA GLN A 514 -18.92 116.41 116.47
C GLN A 514 -18.11 117.72 116.45
N ALA A 515 -18.24 118.53 115.38
CA ALA A 515 -17.59 119.84 115.26
C ALA A 515 -18.35 121.02 115.94
N GLN A 516 -19.58 120.81 116.45
CA GLN A 516 -20.36 121.83 117.18
C GLN A 516 -20.32 121.67 118.72
N ALA A 517 -19.71 120.60 119.24
CA ALA A 517 -19.64 120.33 120.68
C ALA A 517 -18.31 120.78 121.34
N ASP A 518 -17.26 121.08 120.56
CA ASP A 518 -15.91 121.37 121.07
C ASP A 518 -15.51 122.87 121.04
N SER A 519 -16.47 123.80 120.89
CA SER A 519 -16.22 125.26 120.97
C SER A 519 -16.68 125.94 122.27
N LEU A 520 -17.16 125.17 123.25
CA LEU A 520 -17.39 125.57 124.64
C LEU A 520 -16.37 124.83 125.52
N ASP A 521 -15.22 125.46 125.85
CA ASP A 521 -14.50 125.30 127.15
C ASP A 521 -13.01 125.71 127.18
N ILE A 522 -12.53 126.65 126.35
CA ILE A 522 -11.25 127.34 126.67
C ILE A 522 -11.31 128.82 126.30
N ARG A 523 -11.86 129.65 127.20
CA ARG A 523 -11.37 131.03 127.48
C ARG A 523 -12.13 131.66 128.65
N ILE A 524 -11.62 131.44 129.87
CA ILE A 524 -11.62 132.44 130.95
C ILE A 524 -10.20 132.44 131.55
N LEU A 525 -9.72 133.64 131.87
CA LEU A 525 -8.41 134.05 132.43
C LEU A 525 -7.40 134.41 131.33
N GLU A 526 -7.08 135.67 131.03
CA GLU A 526 -7.25 136.97 131.71
C GLU A 526 -7.26 138.08 130.65
N VAL A 527 -7.78 139.26 131.01
CA VAL A 527 -7.40 140.64 130.59
C VAL A 527 -8.61 141.57 130.78
N GLU A 528 -8.65 142.21 131.96
CA GLU A 528 -8.96 143.63 132.07
C GLU A 528 -7.84 144.44 131.38
N SER A 529 -8.19 145.64 130.89
CA SER A 529 -7.30 146.68 130.31
C SER A 529 -6.71 146.33 128.94
N GLY A 530 -6.61 147.19 127.94
CA GLY A 530 -6.71 148.62 127.79
C GLY A 530 -5.95 148.94 126.50
N LEU A 531 -6.61 149.65 125.59
CA LEU A 531 -6.12 150.39 124.41
C LEU A 531 -4.60 150.47 124.16
N SER A 532 -4.18 150.19 122.90
CA SER A 532 -3.09 150.85 122.15
C SER A 532 -2.90 150.09 120.81
N GLU A 533 -3.25 150.74 119.68
CA GLU A 533 -2.34 151.10 118.54
C GLU A 533 -1.88 149.89 117.68
N CYS A 534 -1.58 149.97 116.40
CA CYS A 534 -1.80 150.81 115.22
C CYS A 534 -1.19 149.99 114.07
N GLU A 535 -1.66 150.24 112.84
CA GLU A 535 -1.18 149.72 111.53
C GLU A 535 -1.65 148.34 111.05
#